data_AF-A0A6A6Z9D1-F1
#
_entry.id   AF-A0A6A6Z9D1-F1
#
_cell.length_a   1.000
_cell.length_b   1.000
_cell.length_c   1.000
_cell.angle_alpha   90.00
_cell.angle_beta   90.00
_cell.angle_gamma   90.00
#
_symmetry.space_group_name_H-M   'P 1'
#
loop_
_entity.id
_entity.type
_entity.pdbx_description
1 polymer ?
#
loop_
_entity_poly.entity_id
_entity_poly.type
_entity_poly.pdbx_seq_one_letter_code
_entity_poly.pdbx_strand_id
1 'polypeptide(L)'
;MVDASTDLDYIRSIPGPTFTEILTLLDPGHFIGTFREIHQKISVEQQQWLELVPLKRILNDFSYTVEKIVVARMQSGEELSLKDYKMRLKCATAVGSLGLAKSIWGKMKNSNIIPDTECYNYLLEAVVWNRHFLPESRFRERVIPFNLKWRKLRASTGLSETAIRNQYIPSQSYGIGPGGITTQVNDVFREMLHSECVPDEKTFVHLIEAYGKEGSMDSVYQILQKLWNVNTGVKPLPKDSPIYPSGRLLGAVAHAFGINNRVPKGMQMVDLISRGYDIEISAKVWELFLEWAFVLSKQRYHREEKQVGAREGQMRQGTVTEIWNTMISPPYNVTPTIPMYDFIVK
;
A
#
# COMPACT_ATOMS: atom_id res chain seq x y z
N MET A 1 -33.92 -3.43 -6.90
CA MET A 1 -33.19 -2.19 -7.17
C MET A 1 -33.06 -2.08 -8.66
N VAL A 2 -33.72 -1.07 -9.24
CA VAL A 2 -33.75 -0.82 -10.68
C VAL A 2 -32.33 -0.64 -11.17
N ASP A 3 -32.03 -1.30 -12.28
CA ASP A 3 -30.73 -1.38 -12.94
C ASP A 3 -30.33 -0.01 -13.52
N ALA A 4 -29.94 0.93 -12.65
CA ALA A 4 -29.41 2.24 -13.08
C ALA A 4 -28.09 2.11 -13.87
N SER A 5 -27.53 0.90 -13.97
CA SER A 5 -26.31 0.60 -14.73
C SER A 5 -26.54 0.36 -16.23
N THR A 6 -27.80 0.28 -16.67
CA THR A 6 -28.18 0.07 -18.07
C THR A 6 -28.76 1.30 -18.76
N ASP A 7 -29.09 2.37 -18.05
CA ASP A 7 -29.54 3.62 -18.67
C ASP A 7 -28.34 4.51 -19.07
N LEU A 8 -27.59 4.03 -20.07
CA LEU A 8 -26.45 4.75 -20.63
C LEU A 8 -26.86 6.11 -21.19
N ASP A 9 -28.11 6.25 -21.64
CA ASP A 9 -28.65 7.50 -22.16
C ASP A 9 -28.89 8.52 -21.02
N TYR A 10 -29.31 8.06 -19.84
CA TYR A 10 -29.31 8.90 -18.65
C TYR A 10 -27.91 9.43 -18.33
N ILE A 11 -26.88 8.58 -18.28
CA ILE A 11 -25.49 9.00 -17.97
C ILE A 11 -24.99 10.08 -18.95
N ARG A 12 -25.34 9.96 -20.23
CA ARG A 12 -24.98 10.93 -21.27
C ARG A 12 -25.64 12.29 -21.05
N SER A 13 -26.85 12.33 -20.50
CA SER A 13 -27.61 13.57 -20.27
C SER A 13 -27.21 14.35 -19.00
N ILE A 14 -26.39 13.76 -18.12
CA ILE A 14 -26.03 14.38 -16.83
C ILE A 14 -25.10 15.59 -17.07
N PRO A 15 -25.33 16.75 -16.43
CA PRO A 15 -24.39 17.86 -16.48
C PRO A 15 -23.02 17.50 -15.88
N GLY A 16 -21.92 18.01 -16.45
CA GLY A 16 -20.55 17.71 -16.02
C GLY A 16 -20.32 17.79 -14.50
N PRO A 17 -20.70 18.89 -13.81
CA PRO A 17 -20.53 18.99 -12.35
C PRO A 17 -21.29 17.90 -11.58
N THR A 18 -22.52 17.59 -12.00
CA THR A 18 -23.34 16.53 -11.39
C THR A 18 -22.70 15.15 -11.60
N PHE A 19 -22.14 14.90 -12.78
CA PHE A 19 -21.40 13.68 -13.06
C PHE A 19 -20.18 13.53 -12.15
N THR A 20 -19.41 14.61 -11.96
CA THR A 20 -18.26 14.61 -11.06
C THR A 20 -18.65 14.29 -9.63
N GLU A 21 -19.74 14.87 -9.11
CA GLU A 21 -20.23 14.53 -7.76
C GLU A 21 -20.67 13.07 -7.68
N ILE A 22 -21.40 12.54 -8.67
CA ILE A 22 -21.77 11.13 -8.73
C ILE A 22 -20.53 10.23 -8.70
N LEU A 23 -19.49 10.58 -9.47
CA LEU A 23 -18.25 9.81 -9.49
C LEU A 23 -17.55 9.85 -8.13
N THR A 24 -17.61 10.97 -7.40
CA THR A 24 -17.06 11.04 -6.04
C THR A 24 -17.82 10.20 -5.01
N LEU A 25 -19.11 9.98 -5.22
CA LEU A 25 -19.90 9.06 -4.38
C LEU A 25 -19.47 7.59 -4.59
N LEU A 26 -18.79 7.27 -5.69
CA LEU A 26 -18.19 5.95 -5.94
C LEU A 26 -16.85 5.76 -5.24
N ASP A 27 -16.63 6.45 -4.12
CA ASP A 27 -15.40 6.33 -3.33
C ASP A 27 -15.14 4.86 -2.95
N PRO A 28 -13.97 4.30 -3.32
CA PRO A 28 -13.69 2.88 -3.10
C PRO A 28 -13.69 2.48 -1.62
N GLY A 29 -13.52 3.43 -0.69
CA GLY A 29 -13.62 3.18 0.74
C GLY A 29 -14.98 2.61 1.16
N HIS A 30 -16.07 3.07 0.54
CA HIS A 30 -17.43 2.62 0.86
C HIS A 30 -17.79 1.26 0.26
N PHE A 31 -17.16 0.88 -0.86
CA PHE A 31 -17.54 -0.32 -1.61
C PHE A 31 -16.59 -1.49 -1.43
N ILE A 32 -15.28 -1.24 -1.38
CA ILE A 32 -14.26 -2.31 -1.35
C ILE A 32 -13.35 -2.24 -0.13
N GLY A 33 -13.43 -1.17 0.68
CA GLY A 33 -12.63 -1.00 1.90
C GLY A 33 -12.74 -2.19 2.86
N THR A 34 -13.94 -2.44 3.38
CA THR A 34 -14.21 -3.52 4.34
C THR A 34 -13.88 -4.91 3.77
N PHE A 35 -14.20 -5.16 2.50
CA PHE A 35 -13.87 -6.44 1.86
C PHE A 35 -12.36 -6.67 1.80
N ARG A 36 -11.55 -5.65 1.47
CA ARG A 36 -10.09 -5.77 1.49
C ARG A 36 -9.58 -6.15 2.88
N GLU A 37 -10.07 -5.47 3.92
CA GLU A 37 -9.62 -5.72 5.30
C GLU A 37 -9.98 -7.13 5.80
N ILE A 38 -11.16 -7.63 5.44
CA ILE A 38 -11.61 -8.97 5.81
C ILE A 38 -10.84 -10.03 5.01
N HIS A 39 -10.81 -9.90 3.68
CA HIS A 39 -10.18 -10.91 2.82
C HIS A 39 -8.67 -10.99 3.00
N GLN A 40 -8.00 -9.90 3.42
CA GLN A 40 -6.58 -9.97 3.82
C GLN A 40 -6.35 -10.95 4.97
N LYS A 41 -7.34 -11.16 5.85
CA LYS A 41 -7.21 -11.99 7.05
C LYS A 41 -7.49 -13.47 6.78
N ILE A 42 -8.22 -13.79 5.71
CA ILE A 42 -8.71 -15.14 5.37
C ILE A 42 -7.73 -15.84 4.42
N SER A 43 -7.40 -17.11 4.70
CA SER A 43 -6.56 -17.93 3.80
C SER A 43 -7.33 -18.36 2.56
N VAL A 44 -6.64 -18.77 1.50
CA VAL A 44 -7.30 -19.25 0.26
C VAL A 44 -8.13 -20.50 0.55
N GLU A 45 -7.65 -21.38 1.43
CA GLU A 45 -8.36 -22.59 1.85
C GLU A 45 -9.62 -22.25 2.66
N GLN A 46 -9.51 -21.31 3.61
CA GLN A 46 -10.66 -20.83 4.38
C GLN A 46 -11.70 -20.16 3.49
N GLN A 47 -11.25 -19.40 2.48
CA GLN A 47 -12.13 -18.75 1.52
C GLN A 47 -12.92 -19.78 0.71
N GLN A 48 -12.27 -20.87 0.27
CA GLN A 48 -12.94 -21.97 -0.44
C GLN A 48 -13.93 -22.70 0.47
N TRP A 49 -13.53 -22.99 1.71
CA TRP A 49 -14.37 -23.69 2.68
C TRP A 49 -15.61 -22.90 3.10
N LEU A 50 -15.48 -21.57 3.22
CA LEU A 50 -16.59 -20.66 3.52
C LEU A 50 -17.37 -20.22 2.27
N GLU A 51 -17.03 -20.73 1.08
CA GLU A 51 -17.65 -20.38 -0.20
C GLU A 51 -17.68 -18.86 -0.49
N LEU A 52 -16.67 -18.12 0.00
CA LEU A 52 -16.61 -16.67 -0.17
C LEU A 52 -16.15 -16.30 -1.59
N VAL A 53 -16.81 -15.27 -2.15
CA VAL A 53 -16.43 -14.69 -3.44
C VAL A 53 -14.96 -14.20 -3.38
N PRO A 54 -14.09 -14.59 -4.34
CA PRO A 54 -12.70 -14.13 -4.34
C PRO A 54 -12.59 -12.61 -4.37
N LEU A 55 -11.74 -12.05 -3.51
CA LEU A 55 -11.48 -10.61 -3.47
C LEU A 55 -11.11 -10.07 -4.85
N LYS A 56 -10.30 -10.81 -5.61
CA LYS A 56 -9.95 -10.44 -7.00
C LYS A 56 -11.18 -10.21 -7.89
N ARG A 57 -12.23 -11.01 -7.74
CA ARG A 57 -13.48 -10.83 -8.48
C ARG A 57 -14.22 -9.58 -8.02
N ILE A 58 -14.37 -9.38 -6.71
CA ILE A 58 -15.00 -8.18 -6.12
C ILE A 58 -14.32 -6.89 -6.63
N LEU A 59 -12.99 -6.86 -6.59
CA LEU A 59 -12.20 -5.71 -7.05
C LEU A 59 -12.33 -5.47 -8.56
N ASN A 60 -12.36 -6.53 -9.37
CA ASN A 60 -12.57 -6.44 -10.81
C ASN A 60 -13.97 -5.93 -11.15
N ASP A 61 -15.01 -6.44 -10.48
CA ASP A 61 -16.41 -6.05 -10.72
C ASP A 61 -16.62 -4.56 -10.36
N PHE A 62 -16.04 -4.10 -9.24
CA PHE A 62 -16.03 -2.68 -8.87
C PHE A 62 -15.32 -1.83 -9.93
N SER A 63 -14.09 -2.19 -10.30
CA SER A 63 -13.31 -1.45 -11.30
C SER A 63 -14.01 -1.40 -12.66
N TYR A 64 -14.63 -2.50 -13.08
CA TYR A 64 -15.37 -2.58 -14.34
C TYR A 64 -16.59 -1.65 -14.32
N THR A 65 -17.31 -1.62 -13.21
CA THR A 65 -18.50 -0.75 -13.05
C THR A 65 -18.12 0.72 -13.15
N VAL A 66 -17.07 1.16 -12.44
CA VAL A 66 -16.58 2.55 -12.50
C VAL A 66 -16.13 2.90 -13.92
N GLU A 67 -15.32 2.06 -14.56
CA GLU A 67 -14.83 2.34 -15.91
C GLU A 67 -15.94 2.32 -16.97
N LYS A 68 -16.97 1.47 -16.81
CA LYS A 68 -18.15 1.45 -17.69
C LYS A 68 -18.88 2.80 -17.65
N ILE A 69 -19.09 3.37 -16.47
CA ILE A 69 -19.74 4.69 -16.28
C ILE A 69 -18.91 5.79 -16.95
N VAL A 70 -17.58 5.77 -16.75
CA VAL A 70 -16.68 6.78 -17.35
C VAL A 70 -16.64 6.66 -18.88
N VAL A 71 -16.55 5.45 -19.42
CA VAL A 71 -16.57 5.24 -20.88
C VAL A 71 -17.88 5.73 -21.49
N ALA A 72 -19.02 5.49 -20.84
CA ALA A 72 -20.31 5.99 -21.28
C ALA A 72 -20.34 7.52 -21.36
N ARG A 73 -19.75 8.20 -20.35
CA ARG A 73 -19.57 9.66 -20.35
C ARG A 73 -18.68 10.13 -21.50
N MET A 74 -17.51 9.53 -21.67
CA MET A 74 -16.58 9.94 -22.74
C MET A 74 -17.17 9.74 -24.15
N GLN A 75 -18.03 8.74 -24.34
CA GLN A 75 -18.74 8.52 -25.61
C GLN A 75 -19.77 9.61 -25.94
N SER A 76 -20.19 10.44 -24.97
CA SER A 76 -21.07 11.59 -25.22
C SER A 76 -20.33 12.82 -25.77
N GLY A 77 -19.01 12.77 -25.91
CA GLY A 77 -18.18 13.91 -26.32
C GLY A 77 -17.81 14.86 -25.18
N GLU A 78 -18.26 14.56 -23.96
CA GLU A 78 -17.97 15.33 -22.76
C GLU A 78 -16.60 14.99 -22.18
N GLU A 79 -15.81 16.03 -21.87
CA GLU A 79 -14.47 15.89 -21.31
C GLU A 79 -14.52 15.61 -19.80
N LEU A 80 -13.48 14.92 -19.31
CA LEU A 80 -13.33 14.65 -17.87
C LEU A 80 -12.53 15.77 -17.21
N SER A 81 -12.98 16.19 -16.03
CA SER A 81 -12.28 17.14 -15.19
C SER A 81 -11.08 16.50 -14.47
N LEU A 82 -10.20 17.33 -13.91
CA LEU A 82 -9.13 16.87 -13.01
C LEU A 82 -9.69 16.07 -11.81
N LYS A 83 -10.83 16.50 -11.25
CA LYS A 83 -11.48 15.81 -10.11
C LYS A 83 -11.95 14.41 -10.51
N ASP A 84 -12.44 14.23 -11.74
CA ASP A 84 -12.82 12.91 -12.25
C ASP A 84 -11.61 11.99 -12.40
N TYR A 85 -10.52 12.51 -12.96
CA TYR A 85 -9.26 11.76 -13.08
C TYR A 85 -8.68 11.36 -11.73
N LYS A 86 -8.70 12.26 -10.73
CA LYS A 86 -8.29 11.95 -9.36
C LYS A 86 -9.09 10.80 -8.76
N MET A 87 -10.42 10.82 -8.90
CA MET A 87 -11.26 9.76 -8.38
C MET A 87 -10.99 8.42 -9.07
N ARG A 88 -10.78 8.43 -10.39
CA ARG A 88 -10.40 7.21 -11.13
C ARG A 88 -9.04 6.68 -10.70
N LEU A 89 -8.04 7.55 -10.48
CA LEU A 89 -6.73 7.16 -9.94
C LEU A 89 -6.88 6.56 -8.54
N LYS A 90 -7.68 7.18 -7.66
CA LYS A 90 -8.02 6.63 -6.33
C LYS A 90 -8.67 5.25 -6.42
N CYS A 91 -9.61 5.03 -7.33
CA CYS A 91 -10.21 3.72 -7.56
C CYS A 91 -9.17 2.70 -8.03
N ALA A 92 -8.28 3.08 -8.95
CA ALA A 92 -7.23 2.21 -9.44
C ALA A 92 -6.23 1.80 -8.35
N THR A 93 -5.84 2.72 -7.46
CA THR A 93 -4.98 2.40 -6.31
C THR A 93 -5.70 1.50 -5.31
N ALA A 94 -6.98 1.76 -5.04
CA ALA A 94 -7.76 0.97 -4.10
C ALA A 94 -7.97 -0.48 -4.57
N VAL A 95 -8.13 -0.67 -5.88
CA VAL A 95 -8.16 -1.99 -6.54
C VAL A 95 -6.76 -2.63 -6.60
N GLY A 96 -5.70 -1.84 -6.44
CA GLY A 96 -4.31 -2.31 -6.51
C GLY A 96 -3.87 -2.63 -7.93
N SER A 97 -4.31 -1.86 -8.93
CA SER A 97 -4.01 -2.08 -10.36
C SER A 97 -3.12 -0.98 -10.92
N LEU A 98 -1.80 -1.23 -10.96
CA LEU A 98 -0.84 -0.31 -11.59
C LEU A 98 -1.11 -0.11 -13.08
N GLY A 99 -1.56 -1.15 -13.78
CA GLY A 99 -1.88 -1.08 -15.21
C GLY A 99 -3.03 -0.12 -15.49
N LEU A 100 -4.09 -0.17 -14.68
CA LEU A 100 -5.22 0.76 -14.79
C LEU A 100 -4.77 2.19 -14.44
N ALA A 101 -4.01 2.38 -13.36
CA ALA A 101 -3.50 3.69 -12.99
C ALA A 101 -2.64 4.33 -14.10
N LYS A 102 -1.72 3.57 -14.71
CA LYS A 102 -0.90 4.04 -15.85
C LYS A 102 -1.75 4.39 -17.08
N SER A 103 -2.79 3.61 -17.37
CA SER A 103 -3.73 3.88 -18.46
C SER A 103 -4.50 5.19 -18.23
N ILE A 104 -5.02 5.39 -17.02
CA ILE A 104 -5.72 6.62 -16.62
C ILE A 104 -4.76 7.82 -16.69
N TRP A 105 -3.53 7.67 -16.19
CA TRP A 105 -2.49 8.69 -16.22
C TRP A 105 -2.17 9.15 -17.65
N GLY A 106 -1.98 8.20 -18.57
CA GLY A 106 -1.76 8.50 -19.98
C GLY A 106 -2.93 9.24 -20.62
N LYS A 107 -4.17 8.81 -20.34
CA LYS A 107 -5.38 9.50 -20.83
C LYS A 107 -5.48 10.92 -20.29
N MET A 108 -5.22 11.14 -19.00
CA MET A 108 -5.23 12.46 -18.38
C MET A 108 -4.27 13.43 -19.08
N LYS A 109 -3.03 12.99 -19.34
CA LYS A 109 -2.04 13.79 -20.07
C LYS A 109 -2.44 14.05 -21.52
N ASN A 110 -2.97 13.05 -22.21
CA ASN A 110 -3.44 13.20 -23.58
C ASN A 110 -4.65 14.14 -23.71
N SER A 111 -5.44 14.26 -22.64
CA SER A 111 -6.52 15.26 -22.52
C SER A 111 -6.01 16.65 -22.08
N ASN A 112 -4.69 16.89 -22.06
CA ASN A 112 -4.06 18.14 -21.62
C ASN A 112 -4.47 18.58 -20.19
N ILE A 113 -4.86 17.63 -19.34
CA ILE A 113 -5.14 17.90 -17.93
C ILE A 113 -3.83 17.92 -17.15
N ILE A 114 -3.55 19.02 -16.46
CA ILE A 114 -2.34 19.21 -15.66
C ILE A 114 -2.50 18.44 -14.33
N PRO A 115 -1.66 17.42 -14.06
CA PRO A 115 -1.69 16.71 -12.78
C PRO A 115 -1.22 17.60 -11.63
N ASP A 116 -1.79 17.39 -10.45
CA ASP A 116 -1.32 18.00 -9.21
C ASP A 116 -0.68 16.97 -8.26
N THR A 117 -0.23 17.43 -7.09
CA THR A 117 0.38 16.59 -6.06
C THR A 117 -0.45 15.36 -5.70
N GLU A 118 -1.77 15.47 -5.66
CA GLU A 118 -2.63 14.34 -5.30
C GLU A 118 -2.66 13.28 -6.41
N CYS A 119 -2.71 13.70 -7.67
CA CYS A 119 -2.58 12.80 -8.82
C CYS A 119 -1.25 12.03 -8.78
N TYR A 120 -0.13 12.71 -8.53
CA TYR A 120 1.18 12.07 -8.39
C TYR A 120 1.22 11.10 -7.21
N ASN A 121 0.64 11.47 -6.09
CA ASN A 121 0.55 10.60 -4.92
C ASN A 121 -0.25 9.32 -5.21
N TYR A 122 -1.35 9.38 -5.97
CA TYR A 122 -2.04 8.16 -6.40
C TYR A 122 -1.19 7.31 -7.34
N LEU A 123 -0.40 7.91 -8.24
CA LEU A 123 0.47 7.12 -9.10
C LEU A 123 1.59 6.43 -8.31
N LEU A 124 2.19 7.11 -7.33
CA LEU A 124 3.16 6.53 -6.40
C LEU A 124 2.53 5.38 -5.60
N GLU A 125 1.35 5.59 -5.04
CA GLU A 125 0.58 4.58 -4.31
C GLU A 125 0.32 3.33 -5.19
N ALA A 126 -0.06 3.52 -6.46
CA ALA A 126 -0.30 2.43 -7.39
C ALA A 126 0.96 1.61 -7.67
N VAL A 127 2.13 2.25 -7.74
CA VAL A 127 3.43 1.56 -7.91
C VAL A 127 3.75 0.74 -6.67
N VAL A 128 3.57 1.31 -5.48
CA VAL A 128 3.96 0.69 -4.21
C VAL A 128 3.04 -0.46 -3.79
N TRP A 129 1.73 -0.28 -3.95
CA TRP A 129 0.71 -1.18 -3.41
C TRP A 129 0.01 -2.04 -4.47
N ASN A 130 0.61 -2.14 -5.68
CA ASN A 130 0.13 -3.01 -6.75
C ASN A 130 -0.10 -4.45 -6.24
N ARG A 131 -1.33 -4.96 -6.38
CA ARG A 131 -1.74 -6.31 -5.97
C ARG A 131 -1.48 -6.65 -4.49
N HIS A 132 -1.25 -5.65 -3.64
CA HIS A 132 -0.93 -5.89 -2.23
C HIS A 132 -2.10 -6.52 -1.46
N PHE A 133 -3.33 -6.14 -1.79
CA PHE A 133 -4.53 -6.63 -1.10
C PHE A 133 -4.85 -8.09 -1.37
N LEU A 134 -4.19 -8.73 -2.35
CA LEU A 134 -4.43 -10.12 -2.68
C LEU A 134 -3.76 -11.04 -1.63
N PRO A 135 -4.44 -12.11 -1.16
CA PRO A 135 -3.93 -13.01 -0.12
C PRO A 135 -2.52 -13.58 -0.39
N GLU A 136 -2.16 -13.75 -1.67
CA GLU A 136 -0.86 -14.28 -2.10
C GLU A 136 0.32 -13.35 -1.79
N SER A 137 0.06 -12.06 -1.55
CA SER A 137 1.07 -11.03 -1.29
C SER A 137 1.45 -10.93 0.21
N ARG A 138 0.57 -11.34 1.12
CA ARG A 138 0.61 -11.07 2.58
C ARG A 138 1.92 -11.50 3.28
N PHE A 139 2.40 -12.70 3.03
CA PHE A 139 3.59 -13.25 3.73
C PHE A 139 4.88 -13.19 2.90
N ARG A 140 4.81 -12.54 1.73
CA ARG A 140 5.92 -12.48 0.76
C ARG A 140 6.60 -11.13 0.72
N GLU A 141 6.19 -10.19 1.57
CA GLU A 141 6.81 -8.86 1.65
C GLU A 141 8.12 -8.86 2.45
N ARG A 142 8.34 -9.86 3.31
CA ARG A 142 9.57 -9.99 4.12
C ARG A 142 10.81 -9.83 3.23
N VAL A 143 11.67 -8.90 3.60
CA VAL A 143 12.92 -8.60 2.92
C VAL A 143 13.99 -9.53 3.49
N ILE A 144 14.30 -10.57 2.73
CA ILE A 144 15.38 -11.52 2.97
C ILE A 144 16.02 -11.86 1.61
N PRO A 145 17.31 -12.26 1.57
CA PRO A 145 18.02 -12.62 0.34
C PRO A 145 17.22 -13.55 -0.59
N PHE A 146 16.54 -14.56 -0.03
CA PHE A 146 15.71 -15.48 -0.81
C PHE A 146 14.59 -14.76 -1.59
N ASN A 147 13.81 -13.90 -0.93
CA ASN A 147 12.71 -13.18 -1.57
C ASN A 147 13.22 -12.15 -2.58
N LEU A 148 14.31 -11.45 -2.24
CA LEU A 148 14.94 -10.43 -3.10
C LEU A 148 15.50 -11.04 -4.38
N LYS A 149 16.10 -12.24 -4.33
CA LYS A 149 16.56 -12.97 -5.52
C LYS A 149 15.44 -13.10 -6.56
N TRP A 150 14.26 -13.52 -6.11
CA TRP A 150 13.10 -13.69 -6.99
C TRP A 150 12.51 -12.36 -7.48
N ARG A 151 12.52 -11.30 -6.65
CA ARG A 151 12.12 -9.94 -7.08
C ARG A 151 13.05 -9.38 -8.15
N LYS A 152 14.34 -9.64 -8.02
CA LYS A 152 15.36 -9.19 -8.98
C LYS A 152 15.21 -9.90 -10.32
N LEU A 153 15.04 -11.23 -10.29
CA LEU A 153 14.78 -12.02 -11.50
C LEU A 153 13.52 -11.55 -12.23
N ARG A 154 12.46 -11.16 -11.52
CA ARG A 154 11.26 -10.60 -12.13
C ARG A 154 11.54 -9.32 -12.92
N ALA A 155 12.33 -8.41 -12.35
CA ALA A 155 12.68 -7.14 -13.01
C ALA A 155 13.56 -7.39 -14.25
N SER A 156 14.51 -8.34 -14.18
CA SER A 156 15.49 -8.56 -15.24
C SER A 156 14.98 -9.40 -16.42
N THR A 157 13.93 -10.21 -16.24
CA THR A 157 13.55 -11.23 -17.24
C THR A 157 12.38 -10.83 -18.13
N GLY A 158 11.59 -9.79 -17.78
CA GLY A 158 10.40 -9.39 -18.55
C GLY A 158 9.36 -10.50 -18.74
N LEU A 159 9.47 -11.62 -18.00
CA LEU A 159 8.67 -12.81 -18.18
C LEU A 159 7.19 -12.53 -17.91
N SER A 160 6.33 -13.08 -18.77
CA SER A 160 4.88 -13.00 -18.60
C SER A 160 4.43 -13.70 -17.31
N GLU A 161 3.27 -13.29 -16.79
CA GLU A 161 2.68 -13.87 -15.58
C GLU A 161 2.46 -15.39 -15.70
N THR A 162 2.25 -15.88 -16.92
CA THR A 162 2.17 -17.30 -17.27
C THR A 162 3.52 -18.02 -17.17
N ALA A 163 4.61 -17.39 -17.61
CA ALA A 163 5.96 -17.97 -17.48
C ALA A 163 6.42 -18.04 -16.01
N ILE A 164 6.04 -17.04 -15.20
CA ILE A 164 6.24 -17.01 -13.73
C ILE A 164 5.51 -18.18 -13.06
N ARG A 165 4.25 -18.45 -13.45
CA ARG A 165 3.46 -19.59 -12.95
C ARG A 165 4.08 -20.94 -13.31
N ASN A 166 4.57 -21.08 -14.54
CA ASN A 166 5.11 -22.35 -15.06
C ASN A 166 6.50 -22.68 -14.50
N GLN A 167 7.25 -21.69 -13.99
CA GLN A 167 8.59 -21.87 -13.42
C GLN A 167 8.61 -21.91 -11.88
N TYR A 168 7.46 -22.09 -11.21
CA TYR A 168 7.34 -22.06 -9.74
C TYR A 168 7.90 -20.77 -9.10
N ILE A 169 7.91 -19.66 -9.84
CA ILE A 169 8.31 -18.36 -9.28
C ILE A 169 7.14 -17.87 -8.42
N PRO A 170 7.34 -17.61 -7.11
CA PRO A 170 6.27 -17.10 -6.28
C PRO A 170 5.69 -15.82 -6.89
N SER A 171 4.37 -15.76 -7.10
CA SER A 171 3.68 -14.51 -7.44
C SER A 171 4.13 -13.41 -6.48
N GLN A 172 4.79 -12.41 -7.03
CA GLN A 172 5.24 -11.20 -6.32
C GLN A 172 4.44 -10.00 -6.83
N SER A 173 4.23 -9.00 -5.99
CA SER A 173 3.52 -7.78 -6.38
C SER A 173 4.39 -6.83 -7.23
N TYR A 174 5.72 -6.90 -7.07
CA TYR A 174 6.70 -5.98 -7.68
C TYR A 174 8.06 -6.64 -7.95
N GLY A 175 8.93 -5.95 -8.70
CA GLY A 175 10.34 -6.29 -8.90
C GLY A 175 11.29 -5.27 -8.25
N ILE A 176 12.58 -5.59 -8.16
CA ILE A 176 13.64 -4.71 -7.60
C ILE A 176 14.81 -4.56 -8.58
N GLY A 177 15.64 -3.52 -8.40
CA GLY A 177 16.72 -3.17 -9.33
C GLY A 177 16.23 -2.35 -10.53
N PRO A 178 16.93 -2.37 -11.68
CA PRO A 178 16.56 -1.57 -12.85
C PRO A 178 15.13 -1.86 -13.31
N GLY A 179 14.30 -0.81 -13.40
CA GLY A 179 12.87 -0.93 -13.74
C GLY A 179 12.00 -1.48 -12.60
N GLY A 180 12.59 -1.75 -11.44
CA GLY A 180 11.91 -2.19 -10.22
C GLY A 180 11.11 -1.07 -9.54
N ILE A 181 10.63 -1.36 -8.34
CA ILE A 181 9.75 -0.48 -7.57
C ILE A 181 10.39 0.89 -7.30
N THR A 182 11.65 0.93 -6.86
CA THR A 182 12.37 2.17 -6.52
C THR A 182 12.71 3.01 -7.75
N THR A 183 13.09 2.37 -8.87
CA THR A 183 13.25 3.08 -10.15
C THR A 183 11.95 3.77 -10.54
N GLN A 184 10.83 3.04 -10.52
CA GLN A 184 9.52 3.58 -10.91
C GLN A 184 9.05 4.72 -10.01
N VAL A 185 9.16 4.61 -8.68
CA VAL A 185 8.76 5.73 -7.80
C VAL A 185 9.69 6.94 -7.94
N ASN A 186 10.99 6.74 -8.18
CA ASN A 186 11.91 7.84 -8.42
C ASN A 186 11.66 8.53 -9.76
N ASP A 187 11.22 7.79 -10.78
CA ASP A 187 10.82 8.37 -12.06
C ASP A 187 9.58 9.26 -11.88
N VAL A 188 8.56 8.76 -11.19
CA VAL A 188 7.34 9.52 -10.88
C VAL A 188 7.65 10.75 -10.01
N PHE A 189 8.49 10.58 -8.97
CA PHE A 189 8.90 11.67 -8.10
C PHE A 189 9.70 12.74 -8.84
N ARG A 190 10.62 12.36 -9.73
CA ARG A 190 11.33 13.33 -10.58
C ARG A 190 10.37 14.05 -11.51
N GLU A 191 9.42 13.35 -12.12
CA GLU A 191 8.42 13.98 -12.98
C GLU A 191 7.56 15.00 -12.21
N MET A 192 7.17 14.67 -10.98
CA MET A 192 6.46 15.56 -10.07
C MET A 192 7.25 16.85 -9.80
N LEU A 193 8.54 16.74 -9.51
CA LEU A 193 9.40 17.90 -9.28
C LEU A 193 9.58 18.77 -10.53
N HIS A 194 9.73 18.16 -11.72
CA HIS A 194 9.81 18.91 -12.98
C HIS A 194 8.49 19.62 -13.33
N SER A 195 7.37 19.10 -12.84
CA SER A 195 6.04 19.70 -13.02
C SER A 195 5.70 20.72 -11.92
N GLU A 196 6.70 21.14 -11.13
CA GLU A 196 6.58 22.11 -10.04
C GLU A 196 5.54 21.75 -8.97
N CYS A 197 5.14 20.47 -8.89
CA CYS A 197 4.24 19.97 -7.86
C CYS A 197 5.01 19.80 -6.55
N VAL A 198 4.47 20.36 -5.46
CA VAL A 198 5.11 20.33 -4.14
C VAL A 198 4.90 18.96 -3.48
N PRO A 199 5.97 18.21 -3.15
CA PRO A 199 5.87 16.97 -2.38
C PRO A 199 5.33 17.20 -0.98
N ASP A 200 4.46 16.31 -0.53
CA ASP A 200 3.85 16.33 0.80
C ASP A 200 4.22 15.08 1.60
N GLU A 201 3.69 14.96 2.83
CA GLU A 201 3.88 13.79 3.68
C GLU A 201 3.56 12.48 2.94
N LYS A 202 2.47 12.45 2.16
CA LYS A 202 2.03 11.27 1.43
C LYS A 202 3.03 10.87 0.34
N THR A 203 3.64 11.84 -0.33
CA THR A 203 4.73 11.58 -1.30
C THR A 203 5.89 10.84 -0.64
N PHE A 204 6.36 11.33 0.50
CA PHE A 204 7.51 10.73 1.19
C PHE A 204 7.19 9.40 1.87
N VAL A 205 5.95 9.22 2.34
CA VAL A 205 5.44 7.94 2.83
C VAL A 205 5.57 6.86 1.75
N HIS A 206 5.12 7.13 0.51
CA HIS A 206 5.24 6.15 -0.58
C HIS A 206 6.70 5.87 -0.96
N LEU A 207 7.59 6.87 -0.88
CA LEU A 207 9.02 6.65 -1.07
C LEU A 207 9.60 5.73 0.02
N ILE A 208 9.27 5.96 1.30
CA ILE A 208 9.70 5.10 2.42
C ILE A 208 9.20 3.66 2.21
N GLU A 209 7.94 3.47 1.84
CA GLU A 209 7.36 2.16 1.58
C GLU A 209 8.07 1.45 0.41
N ALA A 210 8.37 2.16 -0.68
CA ALA A 210 9.10 1.62 -1.83
C ALA A 210 10.53 1.20 -1.47
N TYR A 211 11.28 2.07 -0.79
CA TYR A 211 12.64 1.77 -0.36
C TYR A 211 12.67 0.64 0.65
N GLY A 212 11.70 0.61 1.58
CA GLY A 212 11.52 -0.49 2.53
C GLY A 212 11.28 -1.82 1.80
N LYS A 213 10.39 -1.85 0.80
CA LYS A 213 10.08 -3.05 -0.02
C LYS A 213 11.27 -3.56 -0.84
N GLU A 214 12.17 -2.68 -1.28
CA GLU A 214 13.43 -3.08 -1.91
C GLU A 214 14.49 -3.56 -0.91
N GLY A 215 14.39 -3.14 0.35
CA GLY A 215 15.40 -3.40 1.39
C GLY A 215 16.46 -2.30 1.52
N SER A 216 16.27 -1.19 0.83
CA SER A 216 17.15 -0.01 0.83
C SER A 216 16.94 0.82 2.10
N MET A 217 17.26 0.23 3.26
CA MET A 217 17.03 0.87 4.56
C MET A 217 17.83 2.16 4.73
N ASP A 218 19.01 2.29 4.12
CA ASP A 218 19.79 3.52 4.18
C ASP A 218 19.02 4.71 3.58
N SER A 219 18.30 4.50 2.47
CA SER A 219 17.42 5.52 1.88
C SER A 219 16.24 5.85 2.81
N VAL A 220 15.65 4.84 3.47
CA VAL A 220 14.60 5.06 4.48
C VAL A 220 15.12 5.94 5.62
N TYR A 221 16.29 5.63 6.17
CA TYR A 221 16.94 6.45 7.19
C TYR A 221 17.24 7.86 6.71
N GLN A 222 17.75 8.02 5.48
CA GLN A 222 18.05 9.33 4.92
C GLN A 222 16.81 10.22 4.79
N ILE A 223 15.67 9.66 4.34
CA ILE A 223 14.41 10.41 4.26
C ILE A 223 13.94 10.80 5.67
N LEU A 224 13.89 9.84 6.60
CA LEU A 224 13.47 10.07 7.97
C LEU A 224 14.34 11.12 8.68
N GLN A 225 15.64 11.08 8.43
CA GLN A 225 16.61 12.01 8.98
C GLN A 225 16.49 13.40 8.35
N LYS A 226 16.41 13.49 7.02
CA LYS A 226 16.40 14.77 6.30
C LYS A 226 15.13 15.58 6.54
N LEU A 227 13.98 14.91 6.64
CA LEU A 227 12.68 15.58 6.75
C LEU A 227 12.26 15.80 8.20
N TRP A 228 12.45 14.80 9.06
CA TRP A 228 11.91 14.80 10.42
C TRP A 228 12.97 14.66 11.52
N ASN A 229 14.26 14.50 11.19
CA ASN A 229 15.40 14.35 12.13
C ASN A 229 15.29 13.16 13.12
N VAL A 230 14.65 12.07 12.69
CA VAL A 230 14.24 10.91 13.53
C VAL A 230 15.41 10.11 14.15
N ASN A 231 16.68 10.45 13.91
CA ASN A 231 17.80 9.76 14.55
C ASN A 231 18.24 10.37 15.89
N THR A 232 18.10 11.68 16.06
CA THR A 232 18.57 12.41 17.26
C THR A 232 17.44 13.00 18.09
N GLY A 233 16.22 13.03 17.54
CA GLY A 233 15.04 13.61 18.14
C GLY A 233 13.95 13.74 17.09
N VAL A 234 13.22 14.85 17.12
CA VAL A 234 12.38 15.27 15.99
C VAL A 234 12.63 16.74 15.67
N LYS A 235 12.55 17.13 14.40
CA LYS A 235 12.58 18.53 13.99
C LYS A 235 11.21 19.16 14.28
N PRO A 236 11.11 20.31 14.97
CA PRO A 236 9.83 20.99 15.11
C PRO A 236 9.33 21.46 13.74
N LEU A 237 8.08 21.16 13.42
CA LEU A 237 7.42 21.57 12.18
C LEU A 237 6.09 22.28 12.51
N PRO A 238 5.73 23.35 11.78
CA PRO A 238 4.40 23.94 11.85
C PRO A 238 3.31 22.91 11.46
N LYS A 239 2.15 22.95 12.12
CA LYS A 239 1.03 22.00 11.87
C LYS A 239 0.45 22.10 10.45
N ASP A 240 0.60 23.24 9.79
CA ASP A 240 0.22 23.51 8.41
C ASP A 240 1.30 23.11 7.39
N SER A 241 2.44 22.59 7.86
CA SER A 241 3.50 22.10 6.97
C SER A 241 2.95 20.95 6.09
N PRO A 242 3.20 20.97 4.76
CA PRO A 242 2.81 19.87 3.86
C PRO A 242 3.43 18.52 4.25
N ILE A 243 4.53 18.54 5.01
CA ILE A 243 5.24 17.36 5.50
C ILE A 243 5.02 17.14 7.00
N TYR A 244 4.04 17.80 7.63
CA TYR A 244 3.69 17.50 9.02
C TYR A 244 3.29 16.02 9.12
N PRO A 245 3.95 15.23 9.99
CA PRO A 245 3.70 13.81 10.04
C PRO A 245 2.32 13.50 10.62
N SER A 246 1.75 12.38 10.18
CA SER A 246 0.49 11.84 10.63
C SER A 246 0.63 10.35 10.94
N GLY A 247 -0.48 9.70 11.27
CA GLY A 247 -0.52 8.25 11.43
C GLY A 247 -0.05 7.49 10.17
N ARG A 248 -0.05 8.12 8.98
CA ARG A 248 0.49 7.54 7.75
C ARG A 248 1.98 7.28 7.85
N LEU A 249 2.76 8.28 8.31
CA LEU A 249 4.20 8.09 8.53
C LEU A 249 4.46 6.99 9.57
N LEU A 250 3.71 6.96 10.67
CA LEU A 250 3.87 5.90 11.69
C LEU A 250 3.64 4.50 11.09
N GLY A 251 2.59 4.35 10.28
CA GLY A 251 2.29 3.12 9.57
C GLY A 251 3.40 2.71 8.58
N ALA A 252 3.90 3.66 7.79
CA ALA A 252 4.96 3.41 6.82
C ALA A 252 6.29 3.01 7.49
N VAL A 253 6.65 3.64 8.60
CA VAL A 253 7.82 3.26 9.41
C VAL A 253 7.64 1.87 9.99
N ALA A 254 6.48 1.57 10.60
CA ALA A 254 6.22 0.24 11.14
C ALA A 254 6.27 -0.85 10.07
N HIS A 255 5.67 -0.59 8.89
CA HIS A 255 5.70 -1.49 7.75
C HIS A 255 7.12 -1.72 7.23
N ALA A 256 7.84 -0.64 6.91
CA ALA A 256 9.20 -0.72 6.37
C ALA A 256 10.17 -1.44 7.32
N PHE A 257 10.13 -1.14 8.61
CA PHE A 257 11.00 -1.80 9.59
C PHE A 257 10.55 -3.23 9.90
N GLY A 258 9.25 -3.50 9.92
CA GLY A 258 8.70 -4.84 10.11
C GLY A 258 9.15 -5.79 9.00
N ILE A 259 8.91 -5.43 7.74
CA ILE A 259 9.27 -6.28 6.59
C ILE A 259 10.78 -6.49 6.47
N ASN A 260 11.59 -5.56 6.99
CA ASN A 260 13.05 -5.63 7.02
C ASN A 260 13.63 -6.30 8.28
N ASN A 261 12.80 -7.03 9.05
CA ASN A 261 13.21 -7.78 10.23
C ASN A 261 13.79 -6.90 11.37
N ARG A 262 13.36 -5.63 11.45
CA ARG A 262 13.86 -4.61 12.40
C ARG A 262 12.77 -4.07 13.33
N VAL A 263 11.84 -4.93 13.78
CA VAL A 263 10.68 -4.56 14.62
C VAL A 263 11.07 -3.68 15.82
N PRO A 264 12.09 -3.98 16.65
CA PRO A 264 12.40 -3.17 17.82
C PRO A 264 12.83 -1.75 17.46
N LYS A 265 13.60 -1.60 16.36
CA LYS A 265 14.01 -0.28 15.87
C LYS A 265 12.82 0.48 15.27
N GLY A 266 11.93 -0.22 14.56
CA GLY A 266 10.68 0.35 14.06
C GLY A 266 9.80 0.90 15.19
N MET A 267 9.62 0.13 16.26
CA MET A 267 8.88 0.57 17.45
C MET A 267 9.50 1.82 18.07
N GLN A 268 10.84 1.82 18.25
CA GLN A 268 11.55 2.99 18.78
C GLN A 268 11.31 4.25 17.93
N MET A 269 11.33 4.12 16.60
CA MET A 269 11.11 5.26 15.71
C MET A 269 9.67 5.76 15.71
N VAL A 270 8.70 4.84 15.67
CA VAL A 270 7.28 5.19 15.73
C VAL A 270 6.97 5.92 17.03
N ASP A 271 7.49 5.43 18.14
CA ASP A 271 7.32 6.03 19.46
C ASP A 271 8.01 7.41 19.57
N LEU A 272 9.21 7.56 18.98
CA LEU A 272 9.90 8.85 18.91
C LEU A 272 9.11 9.89 18.09
N ILE A 273 8.58 9.51 16.92
CA ILE A 273 7.77 10.38 16.07
C ILE A 273 6.44 10.72 16.76
N SER A 274 5.76 9.71 17.33
CA SER A 274 4.50 9.87 18.05
C SER A 274 4.61 10.89 19.17
N ARG A 275 5.62 10.74 20.06
CA ARG A 275 5.85 11.67 21.17
C ARG A 275 6.33 13.04 20.70
N GLY A 276 7.11 13.08 19.62
CA GLY A 276 7.67 14.31 19.07
C GLY A 276 6.65 15.24 18.39
N TYR A 277 5.60 14.67 17.81
CA TYR A 277 4.58 15.41 17.05
C TYR A 277 3.16 15.29 17.63
N ASP A 278 3.01 14.64 18.78
CA ASP A 278 1.72 14.37 19.45
C ASP A 278 0.73 13.63 18.52
N ILE A 279 1.17 12.49 17.99
CA ILE A 279 0.39 11.66 17.06
C ILE A 279 0.06 10.34 17.75
N GLU A 280 -1.22 10.01 17.83
CA GLU A 280 -1.68 8.73 18.36
C GLU A 280 -1.20 7.54 17.51
N ILE A 281 -0.61 6.53 18.17
CA ILE A 281 -0.22 5.28 17.51
C ILE A 281 -1.47 4.41 17.38
N SER A 282 -2.04 4.35 16.18
CA SER A 282 -3.26 3.59 15.92
C SER A 282 -3.10 2.09 16.15
N ALA A 283 -4.21 1.40 16.45
CA ALA A 283 -4.25 -0.06 16.55
C ALA A 283 -3.66 -0.74 15.31
N LYS A 284 -3.81 -0.17 14.11
CA LYS A 284 -3.27 -0.77 12.89
C LYS A 284 -1.73 -0.82 12.89
N VAL A 285 -1.07 0.18 13.47
CA VAL A 285 0.40 0.21 13.61
C VAL A 285 0.88 -0.88 14.57
N TRP A 286 0.16 -1.07 15.69
CA TRP A 286 0.45 -2.15 16.63
C TRP A 286 0.19 -3.54 16.04
N GLU A 287 -0.87 -3.70 15.25
CA GLU A 287 -1.16 -4.95 14.53
C GLU A 287 0.01 -5.35 13.63
N LEU A 288 0.63 -4.39 12.93
CA LEU A 288 1.83 -4.64 12.12
C LEU A 288 3.02 -5.13 12.96
N PHE A 289 3.28 -4.51 14.12
CA PHE A 289 4.38 -4.96 14.98
C PHE A 289 4.14 -6.35 15.55
N LEU A 290 2.91 -6.66 15.97
CA LEU A 290 2.54 -7.99 16.44
C LEU A 290 2.67 -9.03 15.31
N GLU A 291 2.19 -8.71 14.10
CA GLU A 291 2.30 -9.59 12.93
C GLU A 291 3.77 -9.92 12.62
N TRP A 292 4.63 -8.91 12.52
CA TRP A 292 6.04 -9.14 12.21
C TRP A 292 6.80 -9.81 13.36
N ALA A 293 6.50 -9.48 14.62
CA ALA A 293 7.07 -10.19 15.76
C ALA A 293 6.67 -11.67 15.77
N PHE A 294 5.41 -11.98 15.44
CA PHE A 294 4.91 -13.35 15.30
C PHE A 294 5.60 -14.08 14.14
N VAL A 295 5.71 -13.44 12.97
CA VAL A 295 6.41 -14.02 11.81
C VAL A 295 7.87 -14.32 12.12
N LEU A 296 8.54 -13.44 12.88
CA LEU A 296 9.95 -13.57 13.26
C LEU A 296 10.18 -14.48 14.48
N SER A 297 9.15 -14.82 15.25
CA SER A 297 9.26 -15.74 16.38
C SER A 297 9.10 -17.21 15.96
N LYS A 298 8.36 -17.49 14.88
CA LYS A 298 8.18 -18.84 14.36
C LYS A 298 9.44 -19.34 13.64
N GLN A 299 9.99 -20.45 14.12
CA GLN A 299 11.15 -21.10 13.52
C GLN A 299 10.71 -21.91 12.28
N ARG A 300 10.99 -21.40 11.08
CA ARG A 300 10.61 -22.10 9.84
C ARG A 300 11.65 -23.17 9.49
N TYR A 301 11.29 -24.44 9.66
CA TYR A 301 12.02 -25.56 9.06
C TYR A 301 11.75 -25.55 7.55
N HIS A 302 12.71 -25.05 6.77
CA HIS A 302 12.67 -25.18 5.32
C HIS A 302 13.87 -26.00 4.82
N ARG A 303 13.71 -26.68 3.67
CA ARG A 303 14.81 -27.29 2.90
C ARG A 303 15.93 -26.25 2.71
N GLU A 304 17.19 -26.67 2.79
CA GLU A 304 18.40 -25.81 2.88
C GLU A 304 18.41 -24.60 1.92
N GLU A 305 17.94 -24.75 0.69
CA GLU A 305 17.89 -23.67 -0.32
C GLU A 305 16.96 -22.49 0.04
N LYS A 306 15.98 -22.70 0.92
CA LYS A 306 15.05 -21.67 1.43
C LYS A 306 15.54 -21.05 2.75
N GLN A 307 16.73 -21.39 3.22
CA GLN A 307 17.26 -20.95 4.52
C GLN A 307 18.08 -19.66 4.45
N VAL A 308 18.52 -19.21 3.27
CA VAL A 308 19.38 -18.01 3.15
C VAL A 308 18.64 -16.77 3.66
N GLY A 309 19.09 -16.26 4.81
CA GLY A 309 18.49 -15.15 5.53
C GLY A 309 17.20 -15.47 6.31
N ALA A 310 16.78 -16.73 6.39
CA ALA A 310 15.55 -17.10 7.10
C ALA A 310 15.59 -16.75 8.60
N ARG A 311 16.78 -16.79 9.20
CA ARG A 311 17.06 -16.43 10.61
C ARG A 311 17.32 -14.93 10.83
N GLU A 312 17.31 -14.10 9.78
CA GLU A 312 17.54 -12.66 9.92
C GLU A 312 16.44 -12.02 10.78
N GLY A 313 16.86 -11.36 11.86
CA GLY A 313 15.95 -10.75 12.82
C GLY A 313 15.05 -11.74 13.57
N GLN A 314 15.45 -13.01 13.69
CA GLN A 314 14.74 -14.02 14.49
C GLN A 314 14.50 -13.49 15.91
N MET A 315 13.27 -13.64 16.40
CA MET A 315 12.85 -13.18 17.72
C MET A 315 12.58 -14.35 18.66
N ARG A 316 12.65 -14.06 19.96
CA ARG A 316 12.24 -15.01 21.01
C ARG A 316 10.72 -15.17 20.96
N GLN A 317 10.22 -16.35 21.31
CA GLN A 317 8.77 -16.61 21.33
C GLN A 317 8.00 -15.64 22.24
N GLY A 318 8.57 -15.27 23.39
CA GLY A 318 7.96 -14.31 24.32
C GLY A 318 7.86 -12.86 23.81
N THR A 319 8.54 -12.51 22.70
CA THR A 319 8.56 -11.13 22.19
C THR A 319 7.17 -10.64 21.77
N VAL A 320 6.31 -11.53 21.27
CA VAL A 320 4.93 -11.18 20.88
C VAL A 320 4.13 -10.74 22.12
N THR A 321 4.27 -11.47 23.23
CA THR A 321 3.62 -11.15 24.51
C THR A 321 4.18 -9.87 25.12
N GLU A 322 5.49 -9.62 25.01
CA GLU A 322 6.13 -8.36 25.45
C GLU A 322 5.55 -7.14 24.71
N ILE A 323 5.42 -7.23 23.38
CA ILE A 323 4.83 -6.16 22.55
C ILE A 323 3.35 -5.97 22.87
N TRP A 324 2.61 -7.08 23.03
CA TRP A 324 1.20 -7.02 23.43
C TRP A 324 1.01 -6.29 24.76
N ASN A 325 1.79 -6.67 25.78
CA ASN A 325 1.71 -6.05 27.10
C ASN A 325 2.06 -4.56 27.04
N THR A 326 3.04 -4.19 26.21
CA THR A 326 3.39 -2.78 25.97
C THR A 326 2.21 -2.01 25.37
N MET A 327 1.57 -2.57 24.34
CA MET A 327 0.45 -1.95 23.63
C MET A 327 -0.74 -1.63 24.55
N ILE A 328 -1.11 -2.54 25.45
CA ILE A 328 -2.28 -2.38 26.33
C ILE A 328 -1.99 -1.61 27.62
N SER A 329 -0.72 -1.43 27.97
CA SER A 329 -0.31 -0.74 29.20
C SER A 329 -0.11 0.76 28.97
N PRO A 330 -0.10 1.58 30.04
CA PRO A 330 0.35 2.96 29.94
C PRO A 330 1.77 3.04 29.35
N PRO A 331 2.05 4.03 28.48
CA PRO A 331 1.21 5.17 28.13
C PRO A 331 0.21 4.92 26.98
N TYR A 332 0.25 3.76 26.30
CA TYR A 332 -0.45 3.57 25.03
C TYR A 332 -1.91 3.16 25.17
N ASN A 333 -2.26 2.30 26.13
CA ASN A 333 -3.64 1.90 26.45
C ASN A 333 -4.51 1.53 25.23
N VAL A 334 -3.93 0.88 24.22
CA VAL A 334 -4.64 0.58 22.97
C VAL A 334 -5.63 -0.56 23.19
N THR A 335 -6.87 -0.38 22.73
CA THR A 335 -7.88 -1.44 22.75
C THR A 335 -7.57 -2.50 21.69
N PRO A 336 -7.35 -3.77 22.07
CA PRO A 336 -7.01 -4.80 21.09
C PRO A 336 -8.16 -5.11 20.13
N THR A 337 -7.81 -5.44 18.89
CA THR A 337 -8.77 -5.93 17.89
C THR A 337 -8.76 -7.46 17.84
N ILE A 338 -9.84 -8.07 17.34
CA ILE A 338 -9.95 -9.54 17.20
C ILE A 338 -8.71 -10.15 16.48
N PRO A 339 -8.22 -9.61 15.36
CA PRO A 339 -7.02 -10.14 14.69
C PRO A 339 -5.75 -10.11 15.53
N MET A 340 -5.64 -9.22 16.52
CA MET A 340 -4.44 -9.16 17.36
C MET A 340 -4.38 -10.34 18.34
N TYR A 341 -5.54 -10.82 18.83
CA TYR A 341 -5.59 -11.97 19.72
C TYR A 341 -5.05 -13.25 19.06
N ASP A 342 -5.24 -13.39 17.75
CA ASP A 342 -4.70 -14.51 16.97
C ASP A 342 -3.17 -14.66 17.09
N PHE A 343 -2.44 -13.56 17.32
CA PHE A 343 -0.97 -13.61 17.44
C PHE A 343 -0.49 -14.13 18.79
N ILE A 344 -1.31 -14.04 19.84
CA ILE A 344 -0.96 -14.57 21.17
C ILE A 344 -1.40 -16.03 21.31
N VAL A 345 -2.54 -16.38 20.70
CA VAL A 345 -3.16 -17.70 20.87
C VAL A 345 -2.43 -18.79 20.05
N LYS A 346 -1.76 -18.42 18.95
CA LYS A 346 -1.10 -19.35 17.99
C LYS A 346 0.37 -19.62 18.31
#